data_AF-A0A849A1S3-F1
#
_entry.id   AF-A0A849A1S3-F1
#
_cell.length_a   1.000
_cell.length_b   1.000
_cell.length_c   1.000
_cell.angle_alpha   90.00
_cell.angle_beta   90.00
_cell.angle_gamma   90.00
#
_symmetry.space_group_name_H-M   'P 1'
#
loop_
_entity.id
_entity.type
_entity.pdbx_description
1 polymer ?
#
loop_
_entity_poly.entity_id
_entity_poly.type
_entity_poly.pdbx_seq_one_letter_code
_entity_poly.pdbx_strand_id
1 'polypeptide(L)'
;MTNPGDWLPTQVPFDLVRRGYAPEQVTAHLEQLEYDLRIATANRDATNQRISELTAQLSSAQAEADALRAQLDRNALEPLAVGNLSDRMQRLIRLAEEEAAEIRSSARQEADQLRADASAEAERLTSTAKTETDALRSTTDEDVARLREAVTAELAANTAAADAEHTERMTALESDRATLEQDRHLFDDERATVRAELAAQAQQLIGQGTAHAERIVATAQQQADQLRSKVTQETDEQRRQALAAAESALTSAKTEAEQLLGEARASADRLTRTASAQAERTIADADAAATEMVDEAKAEAARLTDESNRHRAQVEEDFEITMASRRSEAYRTLADRERTSVADAKRRIEEATAAAAELRQQADADTTQQRADATAEVTKLRSDTAAEIQRQLSAADADARRRRELAQRQAHERVAEADAAVRRLTQLRSRVHEQLGELDAQLGRVRSLVTSAPELINPPDEEATRPLLDEFPAELPDEAAGLPRQSGGATPAPDRNGAVADTADPAATIDAAATVDPADTVDAAGTGDAAGTGGTGDDGDADATRRHQRSDWADWAPEQTPATPGRRR
;
A
#
# COMPACT_ATOMS: atom_id res chain seq x y z
N MET A 1 -32.41 -159.56 -71.25
CA MET A 1 -31.00 -159.92 -71.02
C MET A 1 -30.85 -160.18 -69.53
N THR A 2 -30.56 -161.41 -69.13
CA THR A 2 -30.53 -161.81 -67.71
C THR A 2 -29.24 -161.33 -67.05
N ASN A 3 -29.34 -160.84 -65.81
CA ASN A 3 -28.22 -160.22 -65.11
C ASN A 3 -27.20 -161.29 -64.63
N PRO A 4 -25.92 -161.25 -65.01
CA PRO A 4 -24.96 -162.31 -64.67
C PRO A 4 -24.49 -162.34 -63.19
N GLY A 5 -25.18 -161.63 -62.29
CA GLY A 5 -24.82 -161.51 -60.87
C GLY A 5 -25.41 -162.57 -59.92
N ASP A 6 -26.47 -163.28 -60.32
CA ASP A 6 -27.27 -164.15 -59.42
C ASP A 6 -26.57 -165.45 -58.96
N TRP A 7 -25.30 -165.66 -59.33
CA TRP A 7 -24.52 -166.86 -58.99
C TRP A 7 -23.64 -166.71 -57.73
N LEU A 8 -23.67 -165.55 -57.09
CA LEU A 8 -23.03 -165.36 -55.78
C LEU A 8 -23.93 -165.99 -54.70
N PRO A 9 -23.46 -167.01 -53.94
CA PRO A 9 -24.26 -167.58 -52.87
C PRO A 9 -24.58 -166.50 -51.84
N THR A 10 -25.86 -166.41 -51.45
CA THR A 10 -26.35 -165.45 -50.46
C THR A 10 -25.52 -165.56 -49.19
N GLN A 11 -24.88 -164.45 -48.78
CA GLN A 11 -23.92 -164.45 -47.67
C GLN A 11 -24.59 -164.93 -46.38
N VAL A 12 -24.24 -166.14 -45.93
CA VAL A 12 -24.72 -166.70 -44.67
C VAL A 12 -24.08 -165.89 -43.52
N PRO A 13 -24.86 -165.20 -42.69
CA PRO A 13 -24.30 -164.39 -41.62
C PRO A 13 -23.89 -165.29 -40.44
N PHE A 14 -22.60 -165.53 -40.27
CA PHE A 14 -22.06 -166.12 -39.04
C PHE A 14 -22.07 -165.09 -37.90
N ASP A 15 -22.39 -165.53 -36.69
CA ASP A 15 -22.36 -164.69 -35.50
C ASP A 15 -20.92 -164.28 -35.14
N LEU A 16 -20.72 -163.02 -34.75
CA LEU A 16 -19.43 -162.54 -34.24
C LEU A 16 -19.30 -162.78 -32.73
N VAL A 17 -18.22 -163.46 -32.35
CA VAL A 17 -17.74 -163.60 -30.97
C VAL A 17 -16.70 -162.49 -30.71
N ARG A 18 -16.29 -162.28 -29.45
CA ARG A 18 -15.39 -161.18 -29.02
C ARG A 18 -14.07 -161.03 -29.81
N ARG A 19 -13.65 -162.05 -30.57
CA ARG A 19 -12.73 -161.92 -31.72
C ARG A 19 -13.13 -162.95 -32.79
N GLY A 20 -13.58 -162.47 -33.96
CA GLY A 20 -13.90 -163.30 -35.12
C GLY A 20 -15.28 -163.95 -35.10
N TYR A 21 -15.60 -164.71 -36.15
CA TYR A 21 -16.84 -165.47 -36.26
C TYR A 21 -16.88 -166.69 -35.33
N ALA A 22 -18.07 -167.16 -34.96
CA ALA A 22 -18.29 -168.34 -34.13
C ALA A 22 -17.65 -169.60 -34.76
N PRO A 23 -16.60 -170.21 -34.16
CA PRO A 23 -15.85 -171.30 -34.79
C PRO A 23 -16.70 -172.55 -35.08
N GLU A 24 -17.71 -172.83 -34.25
CA GLU A 24 -18.63 -173.96 -34.44
C GLU A 24 -19.52 -173.76 -35.67
N GLN A 25 -20.03 -172.54 -35.90
CA GLN A 25 -20.83 -172.22 -37.09
C GLN A 25 -19.99 -172.27 -38.38
N VAL A 26 -18.76 -171.75 -38.34
CA VAL A 26 -17.84 -171.80 -39.47
C VAL A 26 -17.41 -173.24 -39.77
N THR A 27 -17.12 -174.05 -38.74
CA THR A 27 -16.79 -175.48 -38.92
C THR A 27 -17.98 -176.24 -39.51
N ALA A 28 -19.18 -176.10 -38.96
CA ALA A 28 -20.37 -176.77 -39.48
C ALA A 28 -20.70 -176.36 -40.94
N HIS A 29 -20.47 -175.10 -41.31
CA HIS A 29 -20.66 -174.65 -42.69
C HIS A 29 -19.55 -175.14 -43.63
N LEU A 30 -18.31 -175.28 -43.17
CA LEU A 30 -17.24 -175.91 -43.94
C LEU A 30 -17.49 -177.41 -44.13
N GLU A 31 -17.93 -178.12 -43.09
CA GLU A 31 -18.36 -179.52 -43.20
C GLU A 31 -19.54 -179.68 -44.16
N GLN A 32 -20.52 -178.77 -44.14
CA GLN A 32 -21.62 -178.75 -45.09
C GLN A 32 -21.14 -178.44 -46.53
N LEU A 33 -20.24 -177.48 -46.73
CA LEU A 33 -19.67 -177.19 -48.05
C LEU A 33 -18.81 -178.35 -48.58
N GLU A 34 -18.05 -179.05 -47.73
CA GLU A 34 -17.34 -180.27 -48.11
C GLU A 34 -18.29 -181.41 -48.47
N TYR A 35 -19.40 -181.54 -47.74
CA TYR A 35 -20.46 -182.51 -48.03
C TYR A 35 -21.17 -182.21 -49.36
N ASP A 36 -21.57 -180.95 -49.58
CA ASP A 36 -22.21 -180.49 -50.81
C ASP A 36 -21.24 -180.60 -52.01
N LEU A 37 -19.94 -180.30 -51.83
CA LEU A 37 -18.90 -180.53 -52.85
C LEU A 37 -18.69 -182.03 -53.14
N ARG A 38 -18.78 -182.90 -52.13
CA ARG A 38 -18.69 -184.36 -52.27
C ARG A 38 -19.92 -184.92 -53.01
N ILE A 39 -21.11 -184.39 -52.76
CA ILE A 39 -22.32 -184.70 -53.54
C ILE A 39 -22.20 -184.15 -54.97
N ALA A 40 -21.75 -182.92 -55.16
CA ALA A 40 -21.60 -182.32 -56.48
C ALA A 40 -20.57 -183.07 -57.35
N THR A 41 -19.44 -183.50 -56.78
CA THR A 41 -18.46 -184.32 -57.49
C THR A 41 -18.97 -185.73 -57.76
N ALA A 42 -19.64 -186.39 -56.81
CA ALA A 42 -20.29 -187.68 -57.04
C ALA A 42 -21.38 -187.61 -58.13
N ASN A 43 -22.20 -186.56 -58.14
CA ASN A 43 -23.21 -186.33 -59.18
C ASN A 43 -22.57 -186.05 -60.55
N ARG A 44 -21.50 -185.25 -60.60
CA ARG A 44 -20.72 -185.01 -61.83
C ARG A 44 -20.12 -186.31 -62.36
N ASP A 45 -19.60 -187.16 -61.49
CA ASP A 45 -18.92 -188.38 -61.91
C ASP A 45 -19.92 -189.49 -62.27
N ALA A 46 -21.08 -189.55 -61.61
CA ALA A 46 -22.21 -190.39 -62.03
C ALA A 46 -22.82 -189.94 -63.36
N THR A 47 -22.92 -188.62 -63.62
CA THR A 47 -23.37 -188.10 -64.92
C THR A 47 -22.33 -188.32 -66.01
N ASN A 48 -21.02 -188.19 -65.73
CA ASN A 48 -19.95 -188.56 -66.65
C ASN A 48 -19.94 -190.07 -66.96
N GLN A 49 -20.15 -190.93 -65.95
CA GLN A 49 -20.34 -192.36 -66.16
C GLN A 49 -21.55 -192.64 -67.05
N ARG A 50 -22.69 -192.00 -66.79
CA ARG A 50 -23.91 -192.19 -67.60
C ARG A 50 -23.79 -191.61 -69.01
N ILE A 51 -23.04 -190.52 -69.22
CA ILE A 51 -22.68 -190.02 -70.56
C ILE A 51 -21.78 -191.03 -71.27
N SER A 52 -20.80 -191.62 -70.58
CA SER A 52 -19.91 -192.65 -71.14
C SER A 52 -20.68 -193.92 -71.50
N GLU A 53 -21.61 -194.35 -70.64
CA GLU A 53 -22.50 -195.48 -70.86
C GLU A 53 -23.48 -195.23 -72.02
N LEU A 54 -24.12 -194.06 -72.08
CA LEU A 54 -24.97 -193.65 -73.20
C LEU A 54 -24.18 -193.52 -74.51
N THR A 55 -22.91 -193.08 -74.46
CA THR A 55 -22.02 -193.04 -75.63
C THR A 55 -21.64 -194.46 -76.09
N ALA A 56 -21.37 -195.37 -75.15
CA ALA A 56 -21.13 -196.77 -75.44
C ALA A 56 -22.39 -197.44 -76.05
N GLN A 57 -23.57 -197.22 -75.47
CA GLN A 57 -24.87 -197.68 -75.99
C GLN A 57 -25.15 -197.10 -77.37
N LEU A 58 -24.89 -195.80 -77.61
CA LEU A 58 -25.01 -195.18 -78.92
C LEU A 58 -24.05 -195.83 -79.94
N SER A 59 -22.80 -196.08 -79.56
CA SER A 59 -21.83 -196.75 -80.43
C SER A 59 -22.17 -198.22 -80.70
N SER A 60 -22.77 -198.93 -79.75
CA SER A 60 -23.31 -200.29 -79.94
C SER A 60 -24.49 -200.25 -80.89
N ALA A 61 -25.47 -199.36 -80.66
CA ALA A 61 -26.63 -199.19 -81.53
C ALA A 61 -26.25 -198.74 -82.95
N GLN A 62 -25.17 -197.96 -83.11
CA GLN A 62 -24.60 -197.60 -84.41
C GLN A 62 -23.91 -198.80 -85.08
N ALA A 63 -23.08 -199.55 -84.35
CA ALA A 63 -22.43 -200.76 -84.85
C ALA A 63 -23.46 -201.86 -85.20
N GLU A 64 -24.53 -201.98 -84.42
CA GLU A 64 -25.68 -202.85 -84.69
C GLU A 64 -26.47 -202.37 -85.90
N ALA A 65 -26.74 -201.07 -86.04
CA ALA A 65 -27.40 -200.51 -87.22
C ALA A 65 -26.57 -200.71 -88.49
N ASP A 66 -25.25 -200.56 -88.43
CA ASP A 66 -24.35 -200.79 -89.57
C ASP A 66 -24.10 -202.28 -89.83
N ALA A 67 -24.14 -203.13 -88.81
CA ALA A 67 -24.15 -204.59 -88.98
C ALA A 67 -25.46 -205.10 -89.59
N LEU A 68 -26.61 -204.53 -89.19
CA LEU A 68 -27.93 -204.79 -89.75
C LEU A 68 -28.02 -204.28 -91.20
N ARG A 69 -27.48 -203.09 -91.51
CA ARG A 69 -27.29 -202.62 -92.89
C ARG A 69 -26.45 -203.59 -93.69
N ALA A 70 -25.27 -203.98 -93.19
CA ALA A 70 -24.42 -204.96 -93.86
C ALA A 70 -25.07 -206.35 -93.98
N GLN A 71 -26.00 -206.74 -93.09
CA GLN A 71 -26.82 -207.95 -93.27
C GLN A 71 -27.90 -207.75 -94.34
N LEU A 72 -28.56 -206.59 -94.37
CA LEU A 72 -29.59 -206.25 -95.35
C LEU A 72 -28.99 -206.12 -96.75
N ASP A 73 -27.84 -205.47 -96.91
CA ASP A 73 -27.07 -205.39 -98.15
C ASP A 73 -26.64 -206.78 -98.63
N ARG A 74 -26.26 -207.70 -97.72
CA ARG A 74 -25.97 -209.10 -98.08
C ARG A 74 -27.21 -209.89 -98.49
N ASN A 75 -28.37 -209.64 -97.88
CA ASN A 75 -29.65 -210.21 -98.34
C ASN A 75 -30.09 -209.61 -99.69
N ALA A 76 -29.82 -208.32 -99.94
CA ALA A 76 -30.12 -207.64 -101.19
C ALA A 76 -29.18 -208.01 -102.35
N LEU A 77 -28.00 -208.54 -102.03
CA LEU A 77 -27.02 -209.07 -103.00
C LEU A 77 -27.16 -210.59 -103.22
N GLU A 78 -28.05 -211.28 -102.51
CA GLU A 78 -28.46 -212.65 -102.81
C GLU A 78 -29.54 -212.64 -103.92
N PRO A 79 -29.31 -213.25 -105.10
CA PRO A 79 -30.29 -213.21 -106.20
C PRO A 79 -31.50 -214.13 -105.95
N LEU A 80 -32.41 -213.70 -105.07
CA LEU A 80 -33.73 -214.32 -104.92
C LEU A 80 -34.47 -214.25 -106.27
N ALA A 81 -34.59 -215.40 -106.93
CA ALA A 81 -35.01 -215.50 -108.31
C ALA A 81 -36.39 -214.86 -108.53
N VAL A 82 -36.48 -213.97 -109.52
CA VAL A 82 -37.70 -213.25 -109.87
C VAL A 82 -38.78 -214.23 -110.36
N GLY A 83 -39.66 -214.62 -109.45
CA GLY A 83 -40.70 -215.61 -109.69
C GLY A 83 -41.88 -215.44 -108.72
N ASN A 84 -42.86 -214.63 -109.12
CA ASN A 84 -44.19 -214.50 -108.51
C ASN A 84 -44.33 -213.65 -107.22
N LEU A 85 -43.62 -212.52 -107.12
CA LEU A 85 -44.06 -211.42 -106.24
C LEU A 85 -45.37 -210.83 -106.79
N SER A 86 -46.51 -211.23 -106.23
CA SER A 86 -47.84 -210.92 -106.77
C SER A 86 -48.13 -209.42 -106.88
N ASP A 87 -48.66 -208.99 -108.05
CA ASP A 87 -49.12 -207.63 -108.36
C ASP A 87 -50.01 -206.97 -107.30
N ARG A 88 -50.67 -207.76 -106.44
CA ARG A 88 -51.52 -207.25 -105.36
C ARG A 88 -50.71 -206.48 -104.31
N MET A 89 -49.49 -206.93 -104.01
CA MET A 89 -48.63 -206.28 -103.02
C MET A 89 -48.07 -204.95 -103.55
N GLN A 90 -47.63 -204.92 -104.82
CA GLN A 90 -47.16 -203.71 -105.49
C GLN A 90 -48.26 -202.65 -105.58
N ARG A 91 -49.50 -203.06 -105.88
CA ARG A 91 -50.67 -202.17 -105.88
C ARG A 91 -51.02 -201.62 -104.50
N LEU A 92 -50.84 -202.40 -103.42
CA LEU A 92 -51.05 -201.91 -102.05
C LEU A 92 -49.98 -200.91 -101.59
N ILE A 93 -48.70 -201.15 -101.91
CA ILE A 93 -47.62 -200.21 -101.61
C ILE A 93 -47.86 -198.88 -102.34
N ARG A 94 -48.12 -198.94 -103.66
CA ARG A 94 -48.41 -197.76 -104.47
C ARG A 94 -49.63 -196.99 -103.95
N LEU A 95 -50.72 -197.68 -103.59
CA LEU A 95 -51.90 -197.03 -103.01
C LEU A 95 -51.57 -196.34 -101.69
N ALA A 96 -50.73 -196.94 -100.83
CA ALA A 96 -50.28 -196.31 -99.58
C ALA A 96 -49.33 -195.12 -99.81
N GLU A 97 -48.53 -195.13 -100.88
CA GLU A 97 -47.69 -193.99 -101.28
C GLU A 97 -48.53 -192.82 -101.84
N GLU A 98 -49.57 -193.14 -102.62
CA GLU A 98 -50.56 -192.20 -103.17
C GLU A 98 -51.40 -191.58 -102.02
N GLU A 99 -51.97 -192.40 -101.13
CA GLU A 99 -52.67 -191.97 -99.90
C GLU A 99 -51.78 -191.09 -99.00
N ALA A 100 -50.53 -191.51 -98.75
CA ALA A 100 -49.61 -190.71 -97.95
C ALA A 100 -49.19 -189.41 -98.65
N ALA A 101 -49.24 -189.33 -99.98
CA ALA A 101 -49.04 -188.09 -100.72
C ALA A 101 -50.26 -187.17 -100.61
N GLU A 102 -51.47 -187.71 -100.65
CA GLU A 102 -52.72 -186.98 -100.45
C GLU A 102 -52.82 -186.41 -99.02
N ILE A 103 -52.56 -187.21 -97.98
CA ILE A 103 -52.50 -186.76 -96.57
C ILE A 103 -51.45 -185.64 -96.41
N ARG A 104 -50.26 -185.77 -97.01
CA ARG A 104 -49.24 -184.71 -96.99
C ARG A 104 -49.65 -183.46 -97.78
N SER A 105 -50.52 -183.59 -98.79
CA SER A 105 -51.06 -182.46 -99.55
C SER A 105 -52.14 -181.73 -98.74
N SER A 106 -53.09 -182.47 -98.15
CA SER A 106 -54.13 -181.93 -97.26
C SER A 106 -53.52 -181.20 -96.08
N ALA A 107 -52.61 -181.85 -95.34
CA ALA A 107 -51.96 -181.23 -94.17
C ALA A 107 -51.09 -180.01 -94.52
N ARG A 108 -50.58 -179.89 -95.76
CA ARG A 108 -49.92 -178.67 -96.24
C ARG A 108 -50.95 -177.58 -96.57
N GLN A 109 -52.00 -177.91 -97.30
CA GLN A 109 -53.08 -176.99 -97.64
C GLN A 109 -53.77 -176.44 -96.37
N GLU A 110 -54.02 -177.28 -95.37
CA GLU A 110 -54.54 -176.91 -94.06
C GLU A 110 -53.56 -176.00 -93.29
N ALA A 111 -52.26 -176.30 -93.30
CA ALA A 111 -51.25 -175.46 -92.66
C ALA A 111 -51.07 -174.10 -93.37
N ASP A 112 -51.17 -174.06 -94.70
CA ASP A 112 -51.08 -172.82 -95.50
C ASP A 112 -52.37 -171.99 -95.41
N GLN A 113 -53.54 -172.63 -95.33
CA GLN A 113 -54.81 -171.98 -95.00
C GLN A 113 -54.78 -171.37 -93.59
N LEU A 114 -54.34 -172.14 -92.59
CA LEU A 114 -54.20 -171.66 -91.21
C LEU A 114 -53.19 -170.49 -91.10
N ARG A 115 -52.11 -170.51 -91.90
CA ARG A 115 -51.18 -169.37 -92.01
C ARG A 115 -51.83 -168.16 -92.68
N ALA A 116 -52.60 -168.35 -93.74
CA ALA A 116 -53.31 -167.27 -94.43
C ALA A 116 -54.36 -166.63 -93.51
N ASP A 117 -55.16 -167.43 -92.80
CA ASP A 117 -56.14 -166.94 -91.83
C ASP A 117 -55.48 -166.23 -90.65
N ALA A 118 -54.37 -166.76 -90.13
CA ALA A 118 -53.59 -166.11 -89.07
C ALA A 118 -52.92 -164.80 -89.52
N SER A 119 -52.43 -164.72 -90.76
CA SER A 119 -51.89 -163.47 -91.34
C SER A 119 -52.99 -162.44 -91.53
N ALA A 120 -54.13 -162.84 -92.12
CA ALA A 120 -55.28 -161.96 -92.32
C ALA A 120 -55.84 -161.43 -90.99
N GLU A 121 -55.86 -162.25 -89.93
CA GLU A 121 -56.29 -161.79 -88.61
C GLU A 121 -55.24 -160.90 -87.92
N ALA A 122 -53.94 -161.20 -88.05
CA ALA A 122 -52.88 -160.32 -87.58
C ALA A 122 -52.87 -158.95 -88.30
N GLU A 123 -53.14 -158.94 -89.60
CA GLU A 123 -53.30 -157.73 -90.41
C GLU A 123 -54.54 -156.94 -89.99
N ARG A 124 -55.69 -157.59 -89.74
CA ARG A 124 -56.89 -156.94 -89.17
C ARG A 124 -56.61 -156.33 -87.81
N LEU A 125 -56.05 -157.10 -86.87
CA LEU A 125 -55.74 -156.61 -85.52
C LEU A 125 -54.75 -155.45 -85.55
N THR A 126 -53.73 -155.51 -86.42
CA THR A 126 -52.78 -154.40 -86.62
C THR A 126 -53.44 -153.17 -87.24
N SER A 127 -54.34 -153.36 -88.21
CA SER A 127 -55.11 -152.28 -88.84
C SER A 127 -56.05 -151.61 -87.83
N THR A 128 -56.85 -152.40 -87.10
CA THR A 128 -57.77 -151.91 -86.05
C THR A 128 -57.00 -151.17 -84.96
N ALA A 129 -55.99 -151.80 -84.36
CA ALA A 129 -55.16 -151.17 -83.33
C ALA A 129 -54.50 -149.87 -83.83
N LYS A 130 -54.03 -149.84 -85.10
CA LYS A 130 -53.53 -148.60 -85.69
C LYS A 130 -54.64 -147.54 -85.77
N THR A 131 -55.80 -147.84 -86.32
CA THR A 131 -56.91 -146.87 -86.41
C THR A 131 -57.39 -146.39 -85.05
N GLU A 132 -57.38 -147.25 -84.03
CA GLU A 132 -57.66 -146.86 -82.64
C GLU A 132 -56.58 -145.94 -82.07
N THR A 133 -55.29 -146.20 -82.32
CA THR A 133 -54.21 -145.28 -81.90
C THR A 133 -54.21 -143.95 -82.66
N ASP A 134 -54.51 -143.95 -83.95
CA ASP A 134 -54.61 -142.72 -84.76
C ASP A 134 -55.83 -141.89 -84.34
N ALA A 135 -56.97 -142.52 -84.05
CA ALA A 135 -58.17 -141.86 -83.54
C ALA A 135 -57.97 -141.31 -82.11
N LEU A 136 -57.43 -142.14 -81.19
CA LEU A 136 -57.09 -141.70 -79.84
C LEU A 136 -56.12 -140.53 -79.89
N ARG A 137 -55.10 -140.60 -80.75
CA ARG A 137 -54.15 -139.51 -80.96
C ARG A 137 -54.84 -138.23 -81.42
N SER A 138 -55.73 -138.29 -82.42
CA SER A 138 -56.50 -137.13 -82.87
C SER A 138 -57.26 -136.51 -81.70
N THR A 139 -58.00 -137.32 -80.92
CA THR A 139 -58.74 -136.80 -79.75
C THR A 139 -57.82 -136.18 -78.70
N THR A 140 -56.62 -136.73 -78.45
CA THR A 140 -55.66 -136.12 -77.51
C THR A 140 -54.98 -134.86 -78.05
N ASP A 141 -54.71 -134.78 -79.35
CA ASP A 141 -54.14 -133.59 -79.99
C ASP A 141 -55.22 -132.46 -80.04
N GLU A 142 -56.49 -132.81 -80.23
CA GLU A 142 -57.67 -131.93 -80.10
C GLU A 142 -57.90 -131.46 -78.66
N ASP A 143 -57.81 -132.35 -77.66
CA ASP A 143 -57.90 -131.99 -76.24
C ASP A 143 -56.75 -131.08 -75.81
N VAL A 144 -55.52 -131.37 -76.24
CA VAL A 144 -54.35 -130.52 -75.98
C VAL A 144 -54.48 -129.17 -76.69
N ALA A 145 -55.07 -129.11 -77.89
CA ALA A 145 -55.38 -127.84 -78.55
C ALA A 145 -56.42 -127.03 -77.75
N ARG A 146 -57.54 -127.64 -77.36
CA ARG A 146 -58.59 -126.99 -76.55
C ARG A 146 -58.08 -126.50 -75.19
N LEU A 147 -57.28 -127.31 -74.50
CA LEU A 147 -56.66 -126.93 -73.23
C LEU A 147 -55.64 -125.79 -73.39
N ARG A 148 -54.84 -125.78 -74.47
CA ARG A 148 -53.93 -124.66 -74.77
C ARG A 148 -54.69 -123.39 -75.07
N GLU A 149 -55.72 -123.45 -75.91
CA GLU A 149 -56.56 -122.29 -76.26
C GLU A 149 -57.22 -121.70 -75.01
N ALA A 150 -57.85 -122.55 -74.18
CA ALA A 150 -58.43 -122.15 -72.90
C ALA A 150 -57.42 -121.49 -71.97
N VAL A 151 -56.24 -122.10 -71.75
CA VAL A 151 -55.18 -121.51 -70.91
C VAL A 151 -54.65 -120.19 -71.50
N THR A 152 -54.52 -120.06 -72.82
CA THR A 152 -54.14 -118.76 -73.43
C THR A 152 -55.20 -117.69 -73.28
N ALA A 153 -56.49 -118.06 -73.33
CA ALA A 153 -57.61 -117.14 -73.11
C ALA A 153 -57.69 -116.71 -71.63
N GLU A 154 -57.51 -117.64 -70.68
CA GLU A 154 -57.43 -117.34 -69.25
C GLU A 154 -56.22 -116.45 -68.92
N LEU A 155 -55.05 -116.73 -69.49
CA LEU A 155 -53.87 -115.87 -69.32
C LEU A 155 -54.10 -114.47 -69.89
N ALA A 156 -54.67 -114.34 -71.08
CA ALA A 156 -55.00 -113.06 -71.69
C ALA A 156 -56.04 -112.26 -70.89
N ALA A 157 -57.06 -112.94 -70.34
CA ALA A 157 -58.06 -112.34 -69.47
C ALA A 157 -57.44 -111.87 -68.13
N ASN A 158 -56.56 -112.69 -67.53
CA ASN A 158 -55.86 -112.35 -66.30
C ASN A 158 -54.89 -111.18 -66.50
N THR A 159 -54.16 -111.10 -67.62
CA THR A 159 -53.32 -109.93 -67.92
C THR A 159 -54.17 -108.68 -68.15
N ALA A 160 -55.26 -108.78 -68.93
CA ALA A 160 -56.14 -107.63 -69.16
C ALA A 160 -56.82 -107.12 -67.88
N ALA A 161 -57.16 -108.02 -66.95
CA ALA A 161 -57.67 -107.66 -65.62
C ALA A 161 -56.61 -106.97 -64.75
N ALA A 162 -55.36 -107.48 -64.75
CA ALA A 162 -54.26 -106.88 -64.00
C ALA A 162 -53.83 -105.52 -64.58
N ASP A 163 -53.82 -105.36 -65.91
CA ASP A 163 -53.55 -104.08 -66.58
C ASP A 163 -54.66 -103.05 -66.29
N ALA A 164 -55.91 -103.49 -66.21
CA ALA A 164 -57.05 -102.66 -65.81
C ALA A 164 -56.95 -102.23 -64.34
N GLU A 165 -56.71 -103.15 -63.40
CA GLU A 165 -56.51 -102.83 -61.97
C GLU A 165 -55.31 -101.88 -61.78
N HIS A 166 -54.21 -102.11 -62.49
CA HIS A 166 -53.05 -101.23 -62.46
C HIS A 166 -53.38 -99.82 -62.98
N THR A 167 -54.16 -99.72 -64.06
CA THR A 167 -54.59 -98.43 -64.64
C THR A 167 -55.55 -97.66 -63.72
N GLU A 168 -56.54 -98.35 -63.14
CA GLU A 168 -57.43 -97.79 -62.12
C GLU A 168 -56.64 -97.32 -60.89
N ARG A 169 -55.70 -98.14 -60.41
CA ARG A 169 -54.85 -97.80 -59.26
C ARG A 169 -53.92 -96.61 -59.54
N MET A 170 -53.36 -96.52 -60.75
CA MET A 170 -52.52 -95.39 -61.15
C MET A 170 -53.32 -94.10 -61.27
N THR A 171 -54.49 -94.12 -61.92
CA THR A 171 -55.36 -92.92 -62.01
C THR A 171 -55.92 -92.49 -60.66
N ALA A 172 -56.21 -93.43 -59.75
CA ALA A 172 -56.54 -93.12 -58.35
C ALA A 172 -55.36 -92.44 -57.63
N LEU A 173 -54.14 -92.96 -57.75
CA LEU A 173 -52.93 -92.36 -57.16
C LEU A 173 -52.58 -90.99 -57.75
N GLU A 174 -52.86 -90.76 -59.03
CA GLU A 174 -52.72 -89.44 -59.67
C GLU A 174 -53.77 -88.45 -59.14
N SER A 175 -55.01 -88.90 -58.92
CA SER A 175 -56.06 -88.07 -58.29
C SER A 175 -55.75 -87.75 -56.83
N ASP A 176 -55.31 -88.73 -56.03
CA ASP A 176 -54.90 -88.55 -54.63
C ASP A 176 -53.67 -87.63 -54.53
N ARG A 177 -52.76 -87.71 -55.50
CA ARG A 177 -51.62 -86.79 -55.60
C ARG A 177 -52.10 -85.36 -55.88
N ALA A 178 -53.03 -85.18 -56.82
CA ALA A 178 -53.54 -83.86 -57.18
C ALA A 178 -54.26 -83.17 -56.01
N THR A 179 -55.05 -83.92 -55.22
CA THR A 179 -55.69 -83.38 -54.00
C THR A 179 -54.66 -83.04 -52.93
N LEU A 180 -53.65 -83.89 -52.69
CA LEU A 180 -52.56 -83.58 -51.75
C LEU A 180 -51.70 -82.38 -52.18
N GLU A 181 -51.49 -82.17 -53.47
CA GLU A 181 -50.82 -80.96 -53.99
C GLU A 181 -51.71 -79.71 -53.79
N GLN A 182 -53.02 -79.81 -54.04
CA GLN A 182 -53.97 -78.72 -53.77
C GLN A 182 -54.06 -78.37 -52.28
N ASP A 183 -54.25 -79.34 -51.39
CA ASP A 183 -54.31 -79.15 -49.93
C ASP A 183 -53.01 -78.53 -49.40
N ARG A 184 -51.87 -78.93 -49.97
CA ARG A 184 -50.57 -78.32 -49.64
C ARG A 184 -50.51 -76.85 -50.06
N HIS A 185 -50.99 -76.50 -51.26
CA HIS A 185 -51.03 -75.11 -51.69
C HIS A 185 -51.91 -74.26 -50.77
N LEU A 186 -53.11 -74.73 -50.43
CA LEU A 186 -54.00 -74.07 -49.47
C LEU A 186 -53.33 -73.88 -48.10
N PHE A 187 -52.64 -74.90 -47.57
CA PHE A 187 -51.93 -74.80 -46.29
C PHE A 187 -50.70 -73.87 -46.34
N ASP A 188 -49.94 -73.87 -47.44
CA ASP A 188 -48.81 -72.96 -47.63
C ASP A 188 -49.30 -71.49 -47.75
N ASP A 189 -50.46 -71.24 -48.37
CA ASP A 189 -51.13 -69.92 -48.50
C ASP A 189 -51.78 -69.43 -47.19
N GLU A 190 -52.48 -70.30 -46.45
CA GLU A 190 -52.99 -70.01 -45.10
C GLU A 190 -51.83 -69.63 -44.17
N ARG A 191 -50.75 -70.40 -44.19
CA ARG A 191 -49.55 -70.12 -43.38
C ARG A 191 -48.83 -68.85 -43.83
N ALA A 192 -48.87 -68.49 -45.11
CA ALA A 192 -48.37 -67.21 -45.59
C ALA A 192 -49.22 -66.05 -45.05
N THR A 193 -50.54 -66.20 -45.09
CA THR A 193 -51.51 -65.21 -44.59
C THR A 193 -51.35 -64.99 -43.08
N VAL A 194 -51.36 -66.05 -42.28
CA VAL A 194 -51.16 -65.96 -40.80
C VAL A 194 -49.79 -65.36 -40.45
N ARG A 195 -48.74 -65.62 -41.25
CA ARG A 195 -47.43 -64.96 -41.06
C ARG A 195 -47.47 -63.46 -41.40
N ALA A 196 -48.18 -63.06 -42.45
CA ALA A 196 -48.36 -61.66 -42.81
C ALA A 196 -49.17 -60.90 -41.75
N GLU A 197 -50.26 -61.48 -41.25
CA GLU A 197 -51.06 -60.93 -40.16
C GLU A 197 -50.24 -60.79 -38.88
N LEU A 198 -49.50 -61.83 -38.47
CA LEU A 198 -48.66 -61.78 -37.28
C LEU A 198 -47.52 -60.76 -37.42
N ALA A 199 -46.92 -60.62 -38.60
CA ALA A 199 -45.92 -59.59 -38.89
C ALA A 199 -46.53 -58.18 -38.83
N ALA A 200 -47.73 -57.97 -39.37
CA ALA A 200 -48.44 -56.69 -39.29
C ALA A 200 -48.83 -56.35 -37.84
N GLN A 201 -49.31 -57.31 -37.05
CA GLN A 201 -49.61 -57.13 -35.62
C GLN A 201 -48.33 -56.80 -34.82
N ALA A 202 -47.21 -57.48 -35.09
CA ALA A 202 -45.93 -57.19 -34.47
C ALA A 202 -45.42 -55.78 -34.84
N GLN A 203 -45.51 -55.39 -36.12
CA GLN A 203 -45.17 -54.03 -36.57
C GLN A 203 -46.08 -52.97 -35.93
N GLN A 204 -47.38 -53.25 -35.78
CA GLN A 204 -48.31 -52.35 -35.10
C GLN A 204 -47.97 -52.19 -33.62
N LEU A 205 -47.67 -53.28 -32.90
CA LEU A 205 -47.28 -53.24 -31.49
C LEU A 205 -45.94 -52.52 -31.29
N ILE A 206 -44.97 -52.74 -32.18
CA ILE A 206 -43.70 -52.01 -32.19
C ILE A 206 -43.95 -50.51 -32.44
N GLY A 207 -44.75 -50.15 -33.45
CA GLY A 207 -45.10 -48.76 -33.74
C GLY A 207 -45.85 -48.07 -32.59
N GLN A 208 -46.80 -48.76 -31.96
CA GLN A 208 -47.49 -48.28 -30.76
C GLN A 208 -46.55 -48.10 -29.57
N GLY A 209 -45.61 -49.03 -29.37
CA GLY A 209 -44.57 -48.97 -28.35
C GLY A 209 -43.61 -47.80 -28.56
N THR A 210 -43.07 -47.63 -29.76
CA THR A 210 -42.20 -46.50 -30.14
C THR A 210 -42.94 -45.17 -29.97
N ALA A 211 -44.15 -45.04 -30.52
CA ALA A 211 -44.95 -43.82 -30.36
C ALA A 211 -45.36 -43.56 -28.90
N HIS A 212 -45.41 -44.57 -28.03
CA HIS A 212 -45.62 -44.39 -26.60
C HIS A 212 -44.34 -43.92 -25.89
N ALA A 213 -43.19 -44.51 -26.20
CA ALA A 213 -41.89 -44.10 -25.70
C ALA A 213 -41.55 -42.66 -26.11
N GLU A 214 -41.80 -42.28 -27.36
CA GLU A 214 -41.66 -40.90 -27.86
C GLU A 214 -42.52 -39.92 -27.08
N ARG A 215 -43.78 -40.26 -26.79
CA ARG A 215 -44.67 -39.44 -25.93
C ARG A 215 -44.15 -39.31 -24.50
N ILE A 216 -43.57 -40.37 -23.92
CA ILE A 216 -42.95 -40.32 -22.58
C ILE A 216 -41.70 -39.43 -22.61
N VAL A 217 -40.83 -39.57 -23.61
CA VAL A 217 -39.63 -38.75 -23.77
C VAL A 217 -40.00 -37.28 -23.97
N ALA A 218 -40.97 -36.97 -24.84
CA ALA A 218 -41.41 -35.60 -25.10
C ALA A 218 -42.04 -34.94 -23.86
N THR A 219 -42.88 -35.67 -23.10
CA THR A 219 -43.47 -35.14 -21.86
C THR A 219 -42.43 -34.98 -20.74
N ALA A 220 -41.47 -35.90 -20.62
CA ALA A 220 -40.35 -35.78 -19.68
C ALA A 220 -39.41 -34.61 -20.04
N GLN A 221 -39.15 -34.38 -21.33
CA GLN A 221 -38.40 -33.22 -21.83
C GLN A 221 -39.15 -31.91 -21.53
N GLN A 222 -40.44 -31.84 -21.83
CA GLN A 222 -41.28 -30.67 -21.51
C GLN A 222 -41.28 -30.37 -20.01
N GLN A 223 -41.39 -31.39 -19.15
CA GLN A 223 -41.29 -31.23 -17.69
C GLN A 223 -39.89 -30.78 -17.25
N ALA A 224 -38.82 -31.33 -17.83
CA ALA A 224 -37.46 -30.92 -17.53
C ALA A 224 -37.19 -29.46 -17.91
N ASP A 225 -37.68 -29.00 -19.06
CA ASP A 225 -37.51 -27.61 -19.50
C ASP A 225 -38.44 -26.63 -18.76
N GLN A 226 -39.62 -27.07 -18.31
CA GLN A 226 -40.45 -26.33 -17.34
C GLN A 226 -39.75 -26.17 -15.98
N LEU A 227 -39.14 -27.24 -15.46
CA LEU A 227 -38.37 -27.18 -14.21
C LEU A 227 -37.12 -26.31 -14.36
N ARG A 228 -36.38 -26.42 -15.46
CA ARG A 228 -35.21 -25.58 -15.78
C ARG A 228 -35.59 -24.11 -15.88
N SER A 229 -36.60 -23.77 -16.69
CA SER A 229 -37.03 -22.37 -16.85
C SER A 229 -37.55 -21.78 -15.54
N LYS A 230 -38.27 -22.55 -14.73
CA LYS A 230 -38.66 -22.15 -13.37
C LYS A 230 -37.44 -21.90 -12.47
N VAL A 231 -36.47 -22.83 -12.42
CA VAL A 231 -35.25 -22.66 -11.60
C VAL A 231 -34.43 -21.45 -12.06
N THR A 232 -34.32 -21.21 -13.36
CA THR A 232 -33.67 -19.99 -13.90
C THR A 232 -34.41 -18.73 -13.46
N GLN A 233 -35.75 -18.69 -13.55
CA GLN A 233 -36.55 -17.57 -13.09
C GLN A 233 -36.40 -17.31 -11.58
N GLU A 234 -36.46 -18.36 -10.75
CA GLU A 234 -36.23 -18.26 -9.30
C GLU A 234 -34.80 -17.80 -8.98
N THR A 235 -33.80 -18.24 -9.74
CA THR A 235 -32.40 -17.83 -9.58
C THR A 235 -32.17 -16.36 -9.99
N ASP A 236 -32.73 -15.91 -11.12
CA ASP A 236 -32.62 -14.51 -11.56
C ASP A 236 -33.44 -13.56 -10.68
N GLU A 237 -34.54 -14.03 -10.08
CA GLU A 237 -35.30 -13.30 -9.09
C GLU A 237 -34.51 -13.15 -7.78
N GLN A 238 -33.97 -14.25 -7.23
CA GLN A 238 -33.06 -14.21 -6.08
C GLN A 238 -31.84 -13.31 -6.34
N ARG A 239 -31.26 -13.37 -7.55
CA ARG A 239 -30.13 -12.52 -7.95
C ARG A 239 -30.52 -11.04 -8.01
N ARG A 240 -31.69 -10.69 -8.54
CA ARG A 240 -32.20 -9.31 -8.54
C ARG A 240 -32.51 -8.81 -7.12
N GLN A 241 -33.09 -9.65 -6.26
CA GLN A 241 -33.35 -9.32 -4.86
C GLN A 241 -32.03 -9.12 -4.06
N ALA A 242 -31.03 -9.98 -4.27
CA ALA A 242 -29.72 -9.86 -3.64
C ALA A 242 -28.96 -8.60 -4.10
N LEU A 243 -29.03 -8.25 -5.40
CA LEU A 243 -28.46 -7.01 -5.92
C LEU A 243 -29.16 -5.77 -5.36
N ALA A 244 -30.50 -5.73 -5.36
CA ALA A 244 -31.25 -4.62 -4.79
C ALA A 244 -31.02 -4.45 -3.27
N ALA A 245 -30.86 -5.56 -2.53
CA ALA A 245 -30.48 -5.53 -1.12
C ALA A 245 -29.05 -5.00 -0.91
N ALA A 246 -28.10 -5.37 -1.78
CA ALA A 246 -26.73 -4.87 -1.73
C ALA A 246 -26.63 -3.38 -2.11
N GLU A 247 -27.38 -2.93 -3.13
CA GLU A 247 -27.49 -1.52 -3.52
C GLU A 247 -28.14 -0.67 -2.41
N SER A 248 -29.19 -1.20 -1.76
CA SER A 248 -29.82 -0.55 -0.60
C SER A 248 -28.84 -0.45 0.58
N ALA A 249 -28.15 -1.54 0.94
CA ALA A 249 -27.17 -1.54 2.02
C ALA A 249 -25.98 -0.60 1.74
N LEU A 250 -25.48 -0.56 0.51
CA LEU A 250 -24.41 0.35 0.09
C LEU A 250 -24.88 1.82 0.13
N THR A 251 -26.14 2.08 -0.22
CA THR A 251 -26.74 3.41 -0.13
C THR A 251 -26.87 3.86 1.33
N SER A 252 -27.41 3.02 2.21
CA SER A 252 -27.50 3.30 3.65
C SER A 252 -26.12 3.53 4.27
N ALA A 253 -25.16 2.63 4.04
CA ALA A 253 -23.80 2.76 4.55
C ALA A 253 -23.09 4.03 4.04
N LYS A 254 -23.36 4.44 2.79
CA LYS A 254 -22.88 5.72 2.25
C LYS A 254 -23.52 6.91 2.98
N THR A 255 -24.84 6.90 3.19
CA THR A 255 -25.53 7.97 3.94
C THR A 255 -25.07 8.05 5.39
N GLU A 256 -24.85 6.91 6.06
CA GLU A 256 -24.26 6.85 7.41
C GLU A 256 -22.84 7.42 7.43
N ALA A 257 -22.00 7.09 6.44
CA ALA A 257 -20.65 7.66 6.32
C ALA A 257 -20.67 9.17 6.04
N GLU A 258 -21.58 9.65 5.19
CA GLU A 258 -21.78 11.08 4.92
C GLU A 258 -22.28 11.84 6.16
N GLN A 259 -23.17 11.23 6.96
CA GLN A 259 -23.61 11.76 8.25
C GLN A 259 -22.46 11.83 9.26
N LEU A 260 -21.71 10.74 9.47
CA LEU A 260 -20.56 10.71 10.38
C LEU A 260 -19.47 11.70 9.99
N LEU A 261 -19.19 11.87 8.69
CA LEU A 261 -18.28 12.91 8.20
C LEU A 261 -18.84 14.33 8.41
N GLY A 262 -20.15 14.52 8.28
CA GLY A 262 -20.82 15.77 8.61
C GLY A 262 -20.73 16.12 10.10
N GLU A 263 -20.99 15.16 10.98
CA GLU A 263 -20.89 15.32 12.43
C GLU A 263 -19.45 15.57 12.88
N ALA A 264 -18.48 14.81 12.34
CA ALA A 264 -17.06 15.01 12.62
C ALA A 264 -16.58 16.40 12.19
N ARG A 265 -16.98 16.88 11.00
CA ARG A 265 -16.71 18.26 10.54
C ARG A 265 -17.38 19.29 11.45
N ALA A 266 -18.66 19.13 11.75
CA ALA A 266 -19.38 20.05 12.65
C ALA A 266 -18.84 20.03 14.09
N SER A 267 -18.17 18.96 14.51
CA SER A 267 -17.44 18.87 15.78
C SER A 267 -16.09 19.59 15.71
N ALA A 268 -15.31 19.38 14.63
CA ALA A 268 -14.05 20.07 14.38
C ALA A 268 -14.25 21.60 14.22
N ASP A 269 -15.29 22.04 13.51
CA ASP A 269 -15.70 23.44 13.41
C ASP A 269 -16.04 24.04 14.78
N ARG A 270 -16.76 23.29 15.63
CA ARG A 270 -17.07 23.72 17.00
C ARG A 270 -15.81 23.84 17.84
N LEU A 271 -14.93 22.83 17.82
CA LEU A 271 -13.65 22.85 18.52
C LEU A 271 -12.79 24.05 18.08
N THR A 272 -12.68 24.26 16.77
CA THR A 272 -11.93 25.38 16.17
C THR A 272 -12.50 26.72 16.61
N ARG A 273 -13.83 26.93 16.50
CA ARG A 273 -14.47 28.18 16.97
C ARG A 273 -14.31 28.40 18.47
N THR A 274 -14.38 27.36 19.30
CA THR A 274 -14.13 27.51 20.74
C THR A 274 -12.67 27.80 21.05
N ALA A 275 -11.73 27.24 20.29
CA ALA A 275 -10.31 27.55 20.44
C ALA A 275 -9.98 28.98 19.97
N SER A 276 -10.53 29.43 18.84
CA SER A 276 -10.40 30.81 18.36
C SER A 276 -11.01 31.80 19.35
N ALA A 277 -12.25 31.59 19.81
CA ALA A 277 -12.89 32.48 20.79
C ALA A 277 -12.18 32.47 22.16
N GLN A 278 -11.48 31.39 22.52
CA GLN A 278 -10.64 31.35 23.72
C GLN A 278 -9.32 32.10 23.50
N ALA A 279 -8.70 31.97 22.31
CA ALA A 279 -7.50 32.72 21.94
C ALA A 279 -7.77 34.23 21.88
N GLU A 280 -8.86 34.64 21.23
CA GLU A 280 -9.36 36.02 21.17
C GLU A 280 -9.57 36.61 22.56
N ARG A 281 -10.15 35.84 23.51
CA ARG A 281 -10.24 36.24 24.92
C ARG A 281 -8.86 36.41 25.55
N THR A 282 -7.97 35.42 25.44
CA THR A 282 -6.65 35.53 26.05
C THR A 282 -5.80 36.68 25.48
N ILE A 283 -6.05 37.08 24.23
CA ILE A 283 -5.46 38.28 23.63
C ILE A 283 -6.11 39.53 24.23
N ALA A 284 -7.44 39.63 24.26
CA ALA A 284 -8.15 40.77 24.83
C ALA A 284 -7.87 40.97 26.34
N ASP A 285 -7.78 39.89 27.11
CA ASP A 285 -7.41 39.90 28.54
C ASP A 285 -5.96 40.37 28.72
N ALA A 286 -5.04 39.96 27.82
CA ALA A 286 -3.64 40.40 27.84
C ALA A 286 -3.47 41.87 27.40
N ASP A 287 -4.20 42.32 26.38
CA ASP A 287 -4.22 43.72 25.93
C ASP A 287 -4.84 44.63 26.99
N ALA A 288 -5.88 44.16 27.69
CA ALA A 288 -6.47 44.87 28.83
C ALA A 288 -5.47 44.99 29.99
N ALA A 289 -4.81 43.89 30.39
CA ALA A 289 -3.80 43.90 31.45
C ALA A 289 -2.56 44.74 31.06
N ALA A 290 -2.16 44.73 29.79
CA ALA A 290 -1.08 45.59 29.28
C ALA A 290 -1.49 47.08 29.31
N THR A 291 -2.74 47.39 28.99
CA THR A 291 -3.30 48.76 29.09
C THR A 291 -3.36 49.22 30.55
N GLU A 292 -3.85 48.37 31.46
CA GLU A 292 -3.90 48.65 32.89
C GLU A 292 -2.51 48.90 33.48
N MET A 293 -1.53 48.03 33.18
CA MET A 293 -0.13 48.22 33.60
C MET A 293 0.50 49.49 33.03
N VAL A 294 0.15 49.86 31.78
CA VAL A 294 0.62 51.11 31.15
C VAL A 294 -0.04 52.34 31.80
N ASP A 295 -1.31 52.27 32.19
CA ASP A 295 -2.00 53.37 32.85
C ASP A 295 -1.62 53.51 34.34
N GLU A 296 -1.33 52.40 35.05
CA GLU A 296 -0.70 52.43 36.37
C GLU A 296 0.70 53.04 36.30
N ALA A 297 1.53 52.65 35.31
CA ALA A 297 2.85 53.25 35.10
C ALA A 297 2.78 54.76 34.78
N LYS A 298 1.77 55.20 34.00
CA LYS A 298 1.51 56.64 33.79
C LYS A 298 1.07 57.33 35.09
N ALA A 299 0.21 56.71 35.87
CA ALA A 299 -0.29 57.26 37.13
C ALA A 299 0.85 57.43 38.16
N GLU A 300 1.73 56.45 38.29
CA GLU A 300 2.90 56.53 39.16
C GLU A 300 3.94 57.53 38.63
N ALA A 301 4.18 57.59 37.32
CA ALA A 301 5.03 58.62 36.73
C ALA A 301 4.47 60.04 36.96
N ALA A 302 3.15 60.23 36.89
CA ALA A 302 2.48 61.47 37.23
C ALA A 302 2.57 61.78 38.73
N ARG A 303 2.41 60.77 39.61
CA ARG A 303 2.55 60.89 41.06
C ARG A 303 3.97 61.35 41.45
N LEU A 304 5.00 60.73 40.88
CA LEU A 304 6.40 61.08 41.08
C LEU A 304 6.73 62.47 40.50
N THR A 305 6.12 62.84 39.37
CA THR A 305 6.27 64.19 38.78
C THR A 305 5.66 65.26 39.68
N ASP A 306 4.47 65.01 40.24
CA ASP A 306 3.83 65.93 41.19
C ASP A 306 4.58 65.99 42.54
N GLU A 307 5.05 64.85 43.06
CA GLU A 307 5.90 64.79 44.25
C GLU A 307 7.21 65.59 44.06
N SER A 308 7.85 65.47 42.89
CA SER A 308 9.02 66.26 42.50
C SER A 308 8.71 67.76 42.38
N ASN A 309 7.56 68.13 41.78
CA ASN A 309 7.12 69.53 41.70
C ASN A 309 6.82 70.13 43.08
N ARG A 310 6.15 69.38 43.97
CA ARG A 310 5.92 69.79 45.37
C ARG A 310 7.24 69.97 46.11
N HIS A 311 8.20 69.05 45.95
CA HIS A 311 9.51 69.17 46.56
C HIS A 311 10.28 70.39 46.03
N ARG A 312 10.22 70.67 44.72
CA ARG A 312 10.81 71.88 44.15
C ARG A 312 10.15 73.14 44.71
N ALA A 313 8.82 73.17 44.82
CA ALA A 313 8.08 74.28 45.42
C ALA A 313 8.43 74.50 46.91
N GLN A 314 8.64 73.42 47.68
CA GLN A 314 9.13 73.50 49.06
C GLN A 314 10.55 74.09 49.14
N VAL A 315 11.45 73.67 48.23
CA VAL A 315 12.82 74.21 48.15
C VAL A 315 12.81 75.68 47.70
N GLU A 316 11.89 76.07 46.81
CA GLU A 316 11.64 77.46 46.42
C GLU A 316 11.11 78.28 47.62
N GLU A 317 10.16 77.76 48.40
CA GLU A 317 9.61 78.40 49.61
C GLU A 317 10.67 78.54 50.73
N ASP A 318 11.42 77.48 51.05
CA ASP A 318 12.53 77.52 52.02
C ASP A 318 13.62 78.51 51.60
N PHE A 319 13.89 78.62 50.29
CA PHE A 319 14.80 79.61 49.74
C PHE A 319 14.23 81.03 49.87
N GLU A 320 12.95 81.26 49.55
CA GLU A 320 12.31 82.57 49.76
C GLU A 320 12.28 82.97 51.24
N ILE A 321 11.94 82.06 52.16
CA ILE A 321 11.99 82.29 53.61
C ILE A 321 13.41 82.64 54.06
N THR A 322 14.41 81.88 53.59
CA THR A 322 15.83 82.14 53.90
C THR A 322 16.28 83.50 53.37
N MET A 323 15.90 83.86 52.14
CA MET A 323 16.24 85.16 51.55
C MET A 323 15.44 86.31 52.16
N ALA A 324 14.20 86.11 52.58
CA ALA A 324 13.40 87.09 53.31
C ALA A 324 13.97 87.34 54.72
N SER A 325 14.43 86.27 55.40
CA SER A 325 15.12 86.36 56.69
C SER A 325 16.44 87.14 56.55
N ARG A 326 17.32 86.76 55.63
CA ARG A 326 18.58 87.48 55.33
C ARG A 326 18.34 88.94 54.91
N ARG A 327 17.30 89.21 54.13
CA ARG A 327 16.90 90.57 53.72
C ARG A 327 16.40 91.40 54.91
N SER A 328 15.64 90.79 55.83
CA SER A 328 15.17 91.43 57.06
C SER A 328 16.31 91.70 58.04
N GLU A 329 17.27 90.79 58.13
CA GLU A 329 18.51 90.98 58.90
C GLU A 329 19.37 92.11 58.30
N ALA A 330 19.57 92.11 56.97
CA ALA A 330 20.25 93.20 56.27
C ALA A 330 19.56 94.56 56.53
N TYR A 331 18.22 94.65 56.40
CA TYR A 331 17.48 95.86 56.72
C TYR A 331 17.59 96.28 58.19
N ARG A 332 17.64 95.33 59.15
CA ARG A 332 17.92 95.65 60.57
C ARG A 332 19.32 96.25 60.73
N THR A 333 20.36 95.62 60.17
CA THR A 333 21.73 96.17 60.25
C THR A 333 21.87 97.53 59.57
N LEU A 334 21.08 97.81 58.54
CA LEU A 334 21.00 99.13 57.91
C LEU A 334 20.30 100.15 58.82
N ALA A 335 19.12 99.81 59.35
CA ALA A 335 18.34 100.68 60.23
C ALA A 335 19.06 100.97 61.56
N ASP A 336 19.81 100.01 62.10
CA ASP A 336 20.63 100.23 63.31
C ASP A 336 21.89 101.05 63.00
N ARG A 337 22.48 100.93 61.79
CA ARG A 337 23.52 101.88 61.31
C ARG A 337 22.97 103.30 61.17
N GLU A 338 21.78 103.46 60.61
CA GLU A 338 21.08 104.74 60.51
C GLU A 338 20.78 105.31 61.91
N ARG A 339 20.27 104.50 62.84
CA ARG A 339 20.07 104.90 64.25
C ARG A 339 21.36 105.34 64.93
N THR A 340 22.45 104.59 64.79
CA THR A 340 23.75 105.00 65.37
C THR A 340 24.28 106.27 64.74
N SER A 341 24.16 106.43 63.43
CA SER A 341 24.55 107.65 62.71
C SER A 341 23.73 108.87 63.16
N VAL A 342 22.40 108.71 63.32
CA VAL A 342 21.51 109.75 63.83
C VAL A 342 21.77 110.05 65.31
N ALA A 343 22.14 109.05 66.12
CA ALA A 343 22.51 109.25 67.52
C ALA A 343 23.85 110.00 67.66
N ASP A 344 24.87 109.63 66.90
CA ASP A 344 26.15 110.37 66.85
C ASP A 344 25.97 111.78 66.28
N ALA A 345 25.12 111.97 65.27
CA ALA A 345 24.79 113.29 64.74
C ALA A 345 24.09 114.18 65.79
N LYS A 346 23.13 113.63 66.56
CA LYS A 346 22.52 114.33 67.70
C LYS A 346 23.55 114.66 68.77
N ARG A 347 24.39 113.70 69.18
CA ARG A 347 25.41 113.92 70.22
C ARG A 347 26.39 115.02 69.81
N ARG A 348 26.81 115.06 68.53
CA ARG A 348 27.65 116.16 68.00
C ARG A 348 26.95 117.52 68.00
N ILE A 349 25.63 117.59 67.79
CA ILE A 349 24.85 118.83 67.89
C ILE A 349 24.73 119.27 69.36
N GLU A 350 24.54 118.34 70.28
CA GLU A 350 24.47 118.59 71.74
C GLU A 350 25.85 119.01 72.29
N GLU A 351 26.93 118.33 71.93
CA GLU A 351 28.33 118.70 72.22
C GLU A 351 28.65 120.11 71.69
N ALA A 352 28.28 120.42 70.43
CA ALA A 352 28.52 121.73 69.83
C ALA A 352 27.67 122.85 70.45
N THR A 353 26.43 122.57 70.86
CA THR A 353 25.57 123.58 71.52
C THR A 353 25.96 123.82 72.98
N ALA A 354 26.49 122.81 73.68
CA ALA A 354 27.11 122.98 74.99
C ALA A 354 28.38 123.85 74.91
N ALA A 355 29.31 123.54 74.00
CA ALA A 355 30.52 124.36 73.78
C ALA A 355 30.17 125.80 73.36
N ALA A 356 29.14 125.98 72.54
CA ALA A 356 28.63 127.30 72.16
C ALA A 356 27.85 128.02 73.27
N ALA A 357 27.50 127.37 74.37
CA ALA A 357 26.96 128.02 75.57
C ALA A 357 28.09 128.42 76.54
N GLU A 358 29.09 127.54 76.72
CA GLU A 358 30.27 127.78 77.55
C GLU A 358 31.11 128.96 77.05
N LEU A 359 31.36 129.04 75.73
CA LEU A 359 32.02 130.20 75.10
C LEU A 359 31.26 131.52 75.29
N ARG A 360 29.92 131.48 75.43
CA ARG A 360 29.12 132.68 75.71
C ARG A 360 29.23 133.10 77.18
N GLN A 361 29.17 132.14 78.12
CA GLN A 361 29.41 132.45 79.54
C GLN A 361 30.82 132.98 79.79
N GLN A 362 31.84 132.48 79.09
CA GLN A 362 33.20 133.01 79.16
C GLN A 362 33.30 134.44 78.62
N ALA A 363 32.69 134.74 77.47
CA ALA A 363 32.66 136.11 76.92
C ALA A 363 31.89 137.11 77.81
N ASP A 364 30.78 136.70 78.41
CA ASP A 364 30.01 137.53 79.36
C ASP A 364 30.78 137.76 80.68
N ALA A 365 31.56 136.77 81.14
CA ALA A 365 32.45 136.92 82.30
C ALA A 365 33.61 137.89 82.00
N ASP A 366 34.34 137.69 80.90
CA ASP A 366 35.49 138.52 80.52
C ASP A 366 35.09 139.98 80.30
N THR A 367 33.96 140.24 79.61
CA THR A 367 33.48 141.62 79.38
C THR A 367 32.94 142.28 80.65
N THR A 368 32.50 141.51 81.65
CA THR A 368 32.14 142.02 82.98
C THR A 368 33.39 142.36 83.79
N GLN A 369 34.42 141.50 83.77
CA GLN A 369 35.66 141.71 84.50
C GLN A 369 36.49 142.87 83.91
N GLN A 370 36.62 142.97 82.59
CA GLN A 370 37.28 144.11 81.93
C GLN A 370 36.61 145.45 82.26
N ARG A 371 35.28 145.47 82.48
CA ARG A 371 34.55 146.67 82.95
C ARG A 371 34.82 147.00 84.42
N ALA A 372 34.99 145.99 85.28
CA ALA A 372 35.39 146.19 86.67
C ALA A 372 36.83 146.73 86.75
N ASP A 373 37.78 146.13 86.03
CA ASP A 373 39.18 146.54 86.03
C ASP A 373 39.35 147.95 85.44
N ALA A 374 38.66 148.29 84.34
CA ALA A 374 38.69 149.64 83.78
C ALA A 374 38.07 150.71 84.70
N THR A 375 37.09 150.36 85.54
CA THR A 375 36.52 151.30 86.53
C THR A 375 37.37 151.40 87.80
N ALA A 376 38.10 150.35 88.17
CA ALA A 376 39.13 150.38 89.21
C ALA A 376 40.34 151.24 88.80
N GLU A 377 40.86 151.07 87.57
CA GLU A 377 41.92 151.92 87.01
C GLU A 377 41.51 153.40 86.99
N VAL A 378 40.31 153.73 86.47
CA VAL A 378 39.84 155.13 86.39
C VAL A 378 39.60 155.77 87.77
N THR A 379 39.21 155.00 88.78
CA THR A 379 39.06 155.52 90.16
C THR A 379 40.41 155.70 90.85
N LYS A 380 41.35 154.78 90.66
CA LYS A 380 42.73 154.87 91.15
C LYS A 380 43.52 156.01 90.50
N LEU A 381 43.44 156.17 89.18
CA LEU A 381 44.08 157.30 88.49
C LEU A 381 43.55 158.66 88.98
N ARG A 382 42.28 158.71 89.40
CA ARG A 382 41.67 159.89 90.04
C ARG A 382 42.10 160.09 91.49
N SER A 383 42.30 159.06 92.30
CA SER A 383 42.86 159.22 93.66
C SER A 383 44.30 159.72 93.61
N ASP A 384 45.08 159.19 92.68
CA ASP A 384 46.53 159.42 92.63
C ASP A 384 46.84 160.82 92.06
N THR A 385 46.08 161.27 91.05
CA THR A 385 46.14 162.67 90.58
C THR A 385 45.62 163.67 91.61
N ALA A 386 44.56 163.35 92.36
CA ALA A 386 44.11 164.22 93.46
C ALA A 386 45.16 164.33 94.58
N ALA A 387 45.80 163.22 94.95
CA ALA A 387 46.88 163.20 95.93
C ALA A 387 48.10 164.01 95.48
N GLU A 388 48.49 163.93 94.20
CA GLU A 388 49.63 164.67 93.66
C GLU A 388 49.35 166.18 93.57
N ILE A 389 48.13 166.58 93.18
CA ILE A 389 47.69 168.00 93.22
C ILE A 389 47.75 168.54 94.67
N GLN A 390 47.31 167.75 95.65
CA GLN A 390 47.37 168.11 97.07
C GLN A 390 48.82 168.27 97.57
N ARG A 391 49.76 167.44 97.09
CA ARG A 391 51.21 167.57 97.36
C ARG A 391 51.79 168.83 96.73
N GLN A 392 51.47 169.13 95.47
CA GLN A 392 52.01 170.32 94.80
C GLN A 392 51.46 171.63 95.40
N LEU A 393 50.18 171.67 95.81
CA LEU A 393 49.63 172.81 96.55
C LEU A 393 50.30 173.01 97.92
N SER A 394 50.51 171.94 98.69
CA SER A 394 51.18 172.04 100.00
C SER A 394 52.68 172.36 99.89
N ALA A 395 53.36 171.89 98.84
CA ALA A 395 54.74 172.30 98.53
C ALA A 395 54.82 173.78 98.12
N ALA A 396 53.92 174.26 97.26
CA ALA A 396 53.86 175.66 96.84
C ALA A 396 53.56 176.60 98.03
N ASP A 397 52.65 176.22 98.93
CA ASP A 397 52.33 177.04 100.10
C ASP A 397 53.47 177.02 101.15
N ALA A 398 54.20 175.92 101.30
CA ALA A 398 55.43 175.86 102.10
C ALA A 398 56.54 176.76 101.52
N ASP A 399 56.66 176.85 100.20
CA ASP A 399 57.64 177.73 99.56
C ASP A 399 57.23 179.22 99.63
N ALA A 400 55.94 179.52 99.46
CA ALA A 400 55.39 180.86 99.69
C ALA A 400 55.58 181.35 101.13
N ARG A 401 55.46 180.46 102.12
CA ARG A 401 55.78 180.75 103.53
C ARG A 401 57.28 181.03 103.72
N ARG A 402 58.17 180.18 103.19
CA ARG A 402 59.63 180.40 103.26
C ARG A 402 60.07 181.71 102.63
N ARG A 403 59.50 182.11 101.48
CA ARG A 403 59.79 183.40 100.82
C ARG A 403 59.35 184.60 101.69
N ARG A 404 58.23 184.52 102.41
CA ARG A 404 57.77 185.56 103.34
C ARG A 404 58.68 185.67 104.58
N GLU A 405 59.07 184.55 105.18
CA GLU A 405 60.01 184.56 106.31
C GLU A 405 61.37 185.14 105.94
N LEU A 406 61.90 184.79 104.76
CA LEU A 406 63.20 185.28 104.30
C LEU A 406 63.17 186.80 104.05
N ALA A 407 62.07 187.31 103.48
CA ALA A 407 61.82 188.74 103.36
C ALA A 407 61.69 189.45 104.74
N GLN A 408 61.04 188.83 105.73
CA GLN A 408 60.96 189.39 107.09
C GLN A 408 62.33 189.43 107.80
N ARG A 409 63.20 188.44 107.58
CA ARG A 409 64.58 188.48 108.11
C ARG A 409 65.40 189.61 107.46
N GLN A 410 65.31 189.75 106.13
CA GLN A 410 65.96 190.85 105.41
C GLN A 410 65.42 192.24 105.82
N ALA A 411 64.14 192.34 106.18
CA ALA A 411 63.56 193.56 106.74
C ALA A 411 64.15 193.93 108.13
N HIS A 412 64.52 192.94 108.94
CA HIS A 412 65.19 193.19 110.23
C HIS A 412 66.69 193.50 110.08
N GLU A 413 67.42 192.79 109.20
CA GLU A 413 68.85 193.05 108.97
C GLU A 413 69.10 194.45 108.39
N ARG A 414 68.29 194.90 107.41
CA ARG A 414 68.50 196.24 106.82
C ARG A 414 68.19 197.40 107.78
N VAL A 415 67.31 197.21 108.76
CA VAL A 415 67.11 198.19 109.84
C VAL A 415 68.34 198.23 110.77
N ALA A 416 68.89 197.07 111.12
CA ALA A 416 70.10 196.99 111.94
C ALA A 416 71.35 197.59 111.25
N GLU A 417 71.51 197.38 109.93
CA GLU A 417 72.61 197.98 109.16
C GLU A 417 72.47 199.51 109.01
N ALA A 418 71.26 200.02 108.79
CA ALA A 418 71.01 201.47 108.70
C ALA A 418 71.37 202.18 110.01
N ASP A 419 70.95 201.64 111.15
CA ASP A 419 71.32 202.14 112.48
C ASP A 419 72.82 202.02 112.77
N ALA A 420 73.54 201.11 112.11
CA ALA A 420 75.01 201.06 112.18
C ALA A 420 75.66 202.14 111.30
N ALA A 421 75.12 202.43 110.12
CA ALA A 421 75.62 203.44 109.20
C ALA A 421 75.50 204.87 109.78
N VAL A 422 74.36 205.20 110.39
CA VAL A 422 74.12 206.49 111.08
C VAL A 422 75.15 206.72 112.20
N ARG A 423 75.49 205.67 112.95
CA ARG A 423 76.53 205.71 113.99
C ARG A 423 77.94 205.90 113.43
N ARG A 424 78.28 205.27 112.29
CA ARG A 424 79.62 205.41 111.66
C ARG A 424 79.88 206.79 111.07
N LEU A 425 78.94 207.41 110.36
CA LEU A 425 79.17 208.75 109.79
C LEU A 425 79.16 209.86 110.84
N THR A 426 78.46 209.67 111.97
CA THR A 426 78.59 210.54 113.15
C THR A 426 80.01 210.49 113.75
N GLN A 427 80.76 209.39 113.58
CA GLN A 427 82.18 209.28 113.93
C GLN A 427 83.14 209.81 112.85
N LEU A 428 82.74 209.84 111.57
CA LEU A 428 83.55 210.48 110.52
C LEU A 428 83.48 212.01 110.60
N ARG A 429 82.31 212.54 111.02
CA ARG A 429 82.09 213.96 111.36
C ARG A 429 83.10 214.50 112.38
N SER A 430 83.63 213.67 113.27
CA SER A 430 84.70 214.05 114.21
C SER A 430 86.12 213.95 113.64
N ARG A 431 86.39 213.09 112.64
CA ARG A 431 87.77 212.77 112.21
C ARG A 431 88.33 213.70 111.12
N VAL A 432 87.51 214.21 110.20
CA VAL A 432 87.99 215.20 109.21
C VAL A 432 87.99 216.62 109.78
N HIS A 433 87.19 216.88 110.82
CA HIS A 433 87.29 218.09 111.64
C HIS A 433 88.68 218.21 112.33
N GLU A 434 89.33 217.07 112.54
CA GLU A 434 90.69 216.94 113.08
C GLU A 434 91.79 217.23 112.02
N GLN A 435 91.46 217.18 110.71
CA GLN A 435 92.38 217.46 109.61
C GLN A 435 92.32 218.91 109.07
N LEU A 436 91.62 219.82 109.76
CA LEU A 436 91.62 221.25 109.41
C LEU A 436 92.93 221.98 109.74
N GLY A 437 93.83 221.37 110.53
CA GLY A 437 94.94 222.08 111.18
C GLY A 437 96.35 221.84 110.63
N GLU A 438 96.56 220.92 109.67
CA GLU A 438 97.90 220.42 109.34
C GLU A 438 98.19 220.40 107.83
N LEU A 439 99.46 220.66 107.47
CA LEU A 439 100.02 220.66 106.10
C LEU A 439 99.59 221.77 105.12
N ASP A 440 99.00 222.85 105.63
CA ASP A 440 99.32 224.24 105.20
C ASP A 440 100.85 224.43 104.97
N ALA A 441 101.66 223.78 105.81
CA ALA A 441 103.12 223.78 105.79
C ALA A 441 103.82 223.08 104.59
N GLN A 442 103.12 222.48 103.62
CA GLN A 442 103.74 222.00 102.35
C GLN A 442 103.22 222.71 101.09
N LEU A 443 103.04 224.01 101.24
CA LEU A 443 103.30 224.97 100.18
C LEU A 443 104.61 224.66 99.41
N GLY A 444 104.52 224.58 98.08
CA GLY A 444 105.49 225.20 97.17
C GLY A 444 106.84 224.53 96.88
N ARG A 445 107.23 223.41 97.50
CA ARG A 445 108.63 222.94 97.41
C ARG A 445 109.09 222.51 96.00
N VAL A 446 108.26 221.80 95.22
CA VAL A 446 108.63 221.20 93.91
C VAL A 446 107.37 221.04 93.04
N ARG A 447 106.96 221.89 92.08
CA ARG A 447 107.63 222.92 91.24
C ARG A 447 108.60 222.40 90.16
N SER A 448 108.83 221.09 90.08
CA SER A 448 109.75 220.45 89.12
C SER A 448 109.55 218.92 89.19
N LEU A 449 108.78 218.25 88.34
CA LEU A 449 108.81 218.16 86.86
C LEU A 449 107.52 217.41 86.44
N VAL A 450 106.75 217.67 85.38
CA VAL A 450 107.04 218.19 84.02
C VAL A 450 108.08 217.30 83.34
N THR A 451 107.77 216.24 82.60
CA THR A 451 106.90 216.10 81.40
C THR A 451 106.79 214.58 81.12
N SER A 452 106.10 214.00 80.12
CA SER A 452 105.32 214.45 78.94
C SER A 452 104.34 213.30 78.61
N ALA A 453 103.02 213.50 78.43
CA ALA A 453 102.33 214.17 77.30
C ALA A 453 102.34 213.31 76.00
N PRO A 454 101.41 213.50 75.04
CA PRO A 454 100.27 214.44 74.93
C PRO A 454 98.89 213.80 75.30
N GLU A 455 97.90 214.55 75.80
CA GLU A 455 96.83 215.33 75.10
C GLU A 455 95.76 214.45 74.42
N LEU A 456 94.47 214.48 74.81
CA LEU A 456 93.43 215.55 74.78
C LEU A 456 92.69 215.66 73.44
N ILE A 457 91.34 215.73 73.50
CA ILE A 457 90.48 216.77 72.90
C ILE A 457 89.00 216.53 73.31
N ASN A 458 88.17 217.57 73.28
CA ASN A 458 86.79 217.63 73.79
C ASN A 458 85.87 218.36 72.76
N PRO A 459 84.61 217.91 72.51
CA PRO A 459 83.70 218.58 71.54
C PRO A 459 82.29 218.91 72.19
N PRO A 460 81.07 218.82 71.59
CA PRO A 460 79.98 219.78 71.89
C PRO A 460 78.54 219.23 72.19
N ASP A 461 77.61 220.15 72.53
CA ASP A 461 76.15 220.00 72.70
C ASP A 461 75.45 221.27 72.14
N GLU A 462 74.18 221.39 71.72
CA GLU A 462 73.00 220.50 71.55
C GLU A 462 72.29 220.85 70.19
N GLU A 463 71.53 219.95 69.55
CA GLU A 463 70.64 220.32 68.40
C GLU A 463 69.52 219.31 68.10
N ALA A 464 68.55 219.69 67.26
CA ALA A 464 67.51 218.81 66.71
C ALA A 464 67.12 219.13 65.25
N THR A 465 67.79 218.52 64.26
CA THR A 465 67.15 217.92 63.06
C THR A 465 68.19 217.32 62.09
N ARG A 466 67.76 216.27 61.36
CA ARG A 466 68.31 215.79 60.08
C ARG A 466 69.74 215.20 60.09
N PRO A 467 70.13 214.50 59.01
CA PRO A 467 69.33 213.72 58.07
C PRO A 467 69.66 212.20 58.25
N LEU A 468 69.00 211.24 57.59
CA LEU A 468 69.38 210.67 56.28
C LEU A 468 70.83 210.94 55.83
N LEU A 469 71.50 209.92 55.32
CA LEU A 469 72.12 209.85 53.98
C LEU A 469 73.04 208.60 53.94
N ASP A 470 72.71 207.66 53.05
CA ASP A 470 73.56 207.24 51.92
C ASP A 470 75.09 207.29 52.20
N GLU A 471 75.89 206.20 52.24
CA GLU A 471 75.72 204.80 51.81
C GLU A 471 76.59 203.82 52.69
N PHE A 472 76.76 202.54 52.27
CA PHE A 472 77.61 201.46 52.85
C PHE A 472 77.16 200.73 54.16
N PRO A 473 77.36 199.39 54.26
CA PRO A 473 76.91 198.33 53.35
C PRO A 473 76.01 197.28 54.09
N ALA A 474 75.48 196.28 53.38
CA ALA A 474 74.55 195.27 53.92
C ALA A 474 75.22 193.90 54.29
N GLU A 475 74.38 192.89 54.60
CA GLU A 475 74.63 191.42 54.70
C GLU A 475 74.93 190.81 56.11
N LEU A 476 74.20 189.76 56.62
CA LEU A 476 74.28 188.26 56.52
C LEU A 476 75.30 187.58 57.49
N PRO A 477 75.33 186.24 57.83
CA PRO A 477 74.52 185.05 57.39
C PRO A 477 74.09 183.93 58.44
N ASP A 478 73.05 183.14 58.10
CA ASP A 478 72.73 181.66 58.16
C ASP A 478 72.69 180.58 59.33
N GLU A 479 71.86 179.51 59.06
CA GLU A 479 71.78 178.05 59.46
C GLU A 479 71.53 177.50 60.92
N ALA A 480 70.95 176.28 61.23
CA ALA A 480 70.10 175.26 60.53
C ALA A 480 69.50 174.07 61.42
N ALA A 481 68.47 173.33 60.91
CA ALA A 481 67.95 171.93 61.19
C ALA A 481 67.30 171.46 62.55
N GLY A 482 66.37 170.45 62.69
CA GLY A 482 65.47 169.69 61.75
C GLY A 482 64.73 168.38 62.27
N LEU A 483 63.62 167.93 61.60
CA LEU A 483 63.00 166.54 61.44
C LEU A 483 62.08 165.82 62.53
N PRO A 484 61.29 164.70 62.30
CA PRO A 484 60.32 164.24 61.22
C PRO A 484 58.99 163.41 61.64
N ARG A 485 58.29 162.63 60.72
CA ARG A 485 56.95 161.86 60.82
C ARG A 485 56.85 160.44 60.05
N GLN A 486 55.67 159.68 59.97
CA GLN A 486 55.37 158.40 59.16
C GLN A 486 53.85 157.86 58.99
N SER A 487 53.50 156.82 58.15
CA SER A 487 52.16 156.07 57.90
C SER A 487 52.25 154.78 56.94
N GLY A 488 51.31 153.86 56.47
CA GLY A 488 49.85 153.42 56.54
C GLY A 488 49.41 152.26 55.48
N GLY A 489 48.22 151.53 55.48
CA GLY A 489 47.81 150.46 54.42
C GLY A 489 46.54 149.45 54.52
N ALA A 490 46.26 148.46 53.54
CA ALA A 490 45.20 147.31 53.44
C ALA A 490 45.09 146.27 52.16
N THR A 491 44.26 145.11 52.10
CA THR A 491 43.51 144.30 50.94
C THR A 491 43.50 142.67 50.67
N PRO A 492 42.51 141.94 49.94
CA PRO A 492 42.28 140.39 49.73
C PRO A 492 41.63 139.67 48.38
N ALA A 493 41.47 138.28 48.16
CA ALA A 493 40.83 137.50 46.94
C ALA A 493 40.44 135.88 46.93
N PRO A 494 39.72 135.18 45.91
CA PRO A 494 39.13 133.72 45.85
C PRO A 494 38.96 132.75 44.51
N ASP A 495 38.33 131.47 44.56
CA ASP A 495 37.61 130.49 43.54
C ASP A 495 38.27 129.28 42.61
N ARG A 496 37.73 128.17 41.89
CA ARG A 496 36.53 127.14 41.75
C ARG A 496 36.58 125.91 40.62
N ASN A 497 35.74 124.78 40.60
CA ASN A 497 35.26 123.70 39.52
C ASN A 497 35.96 122.26 39.19
N GLY A 498 35.58 121.08 38.47
CA GLY A 498 34.45 120.19 37.79
C GLY A 498 34.92 119.05 36.69
N ALA A 499 34.35 117.93 36.01
CA ALA A 499 33.32 116.74 36.04
C ALA A 499 33.30 115.61 34.80
N VAL A 500 32.55 114.40 34.81
CA VAL A 500 31.97 113.30 33.76
C VAL A 500 32.76 112.11 32.94
N ALA A 501 32.34 110.96 32.19
CA ALA A 501 31.23 109.86 31.95
C ALA A 501 31.45 108.62 30.84
N ASP A 502 30.56 107.53 30.61
CA ASP A 502 30.20 106.55 29.40
C ASP A 502 30.40 104.91 29.17
N THR A 503 29.67 104.09 28.24
CA THR A 503 29.59 102.50 28.02
C THR A 503 28.96 101.71 26.68
N ALA A 504 29.12 100.34 26.30
CA ALA A 504 28.46 99.49 25.12
C ALA A 504 28.56 97.83 24.83
N ASP A 505 27.64 97.15 23.98
CA ASP A 505 27.41 95.93 22.94
C ASP A 505 27.63 94.28 22.83
N PRO A 506 26.94 93.41 21.91
CA PRO A 506 26.84 91.83 21.74
C PRO A 506 26.68 90.96 20.31
N ALA A 507 26.49 89.55 20.19
CA ALA A 507 26.28 88.56 18.94
C ALA A 507 25.76 86.99 19.15
N ALA A 508 25.55 85.82 18.34
CA ALA A 508 25.55 85.12 16.93
C ALA A 508 24.90 83.58 16.73
N THR A 509 24.91 82.77 15.55
CA THR A 509 24.20 81.39 15.16
C THR A 509 24.86 80.38 14.02
N ILE A 510 24.52 79.18 13.32
CA ILE A 510 23.48 78.05 12.87
C ILE A 510 24.13 76.58 12.40
N ASP A 511 23.77 75.42 11.64
CA ASP A 511 22.71 74.67 10.72
C ASP A 511 22.91 73.05 10.33
N ALA A 512 22.11 72.24 9.48
CA ALA A 512 22.18 70.68 9.16
C ALA A 512 21.47 69.86 7.87
N ALA A 513 21.56 68.47 7.62
CA ALA A 513 21.01 67.53 6.45
C ALA A 513 21.07 65.88 6.58
N ALA A 514 20.73 64.74 5.77
CA ALA A 514 19.92 64.14 4.56
C ALA A 514 19.94 62.49 4.26
N THR A 515 19.11 61.74 3.39
CA THR A 515 19.03 60.17 3.13
C THR A 515 18.21 59.44 1.89
N VAL A 516 18.34 58.09 1.43
CA VAL A 516 17.44 57.21 0.45
C VAL A 516 17.77 55.63 0.04
N ASP A 517 16.86 54.70 -0.52
CA ASP A 517 17.01 53.25 -1.18
C ASP A 517 15.66 52.56 -1.86
N PRO A 518 15.26 51.25 -2.33
CA PRO A 518 15.71 49.83 -2.87
C PRO A 518 14.83 48.99 -4.02
N ALA A 519 14.93 47.62 -4.36
CA ALA A 519 14.10 46.74 -5.39
C ALA A 519 14.05 45.09 -5.42
N ASP A 520 13.31 44.31 -6.34
CA ASP A 520 12.64 42.90 -6.15
C ASP A 520 12.32 41.81 -7.36
N THR A 521 11.87 40.51 -7.09
CA THR A 521 10.94 39.48 -7.83
C THR A 521 11.24 38.07 -8.60
N VAL A 522 10.37 37.00 -8.37
CA VAL A 522 9.71 35.78 -9.09
C VAL A 522 10.26 34.46 -9.84
N ASP A 523 9.84 33.24 -9.34
CA ASP A 523 8.99 32.05 -9.82
C ASP A 523 9.23 30.91 -10.95
N ALA A 524 8.68 29.68 -10.68
CA ALA A 524 7.97 28.63 -11.52
C ALA A 524 8.53 27.28 -12.16
N ALA A 525 7.72 26.17 -12.02
CA ALA A 525 7.42 24.98 -12.92
C ALA A 525 8.22 23.61 -12.97
N GLY A 526 7.57 22.51 -13.45
CA GLY A 526 8.11 21.12 -13.66
C GLY A 526 7.12 20.05 -14.24
N THR A 527 7.53 18.79 -14.57
CA THR A 527 6.68 17.60 -15.02
C THR A 527 7.48 16.27 -15.26
N GLY A 528 6.86 15.12 -15.62
CA GLY A 528 7.52 13.83 -16.01
C GLY A 528 6.54 12.72 -16.53
N ASP A 529 7.03 11.55 -17.02
CA ASP A 529 6.24 10.31 -17.35
C ASP A 529 7.13 9.02 -17.58
N ALA A 530 6.55 7.87 -17.98
CA ALA A 530 7.14 6.49 -17.92
C ALA A 530 7.10 5.60 -19.21
N ALA A 531 7.82 4.45 -19.22
CA ALA A 531 7.67 3.28 -20.14
C ALA A 531 8.53 2.05 -19.70
N GLY A 532 8.37 0.86 -20.32
CA GLY A 532 9.16 -0.38 -20.04
C GLY A 532 9.10 -1.47 -21.12
N THR A 533 9.83 -2.61 -20.99
CA THR A 533 9.78 -3.80 -21.91
C THR A 533 10.66 -5.00 -21.45
N GLY A 534 10.41 -6.23 -21.94
CA GLY A 534 11.40 -7.35 -22.04
C GLY A 534 11.01 -8.72 -21.43
N GLY A 535 11.43 -9.85 -22.06
CA GLY A 535 11.21 -11.23 -21.59
C GLY A 535 11.85 -12.35 -22.46
N THR A 536 11.81 -13.61 -22.02
CA THR A 536 12.33 -14.85 -22.68
C THR A 536 11.62 -16.11 -22.11
N GLY A 537 11.66 -17.33 -22.70
CA GLY A 537 12.16 -17.72 -24.04
C GLY A 537 12.90 -19.08 -24.13
N ASP A 538 12.24 -20.21 -23.81
CA ASP A 538 12.70 -21.62 -23.94
C ASP A 538 11.48 -22.56 -23.73
N ASP A 539 11.11 -23.69 -24.39
CA ASP A 539 11.53 -24.54 -25.54
C ASP A 539 11.89 -26.02 -25.22
N GLY A 540 11.60 -26.96 -26.16
CA GLY A 540 11.91 -28.42 -26.07
C GLY A 540 10.78 -29.39 -26.51
N ASP A 541 11.01 -30.24 -27.53
CA ASP A 541 9.98 -31.02 -28.26
C ASP A 541 10.42 -32.47 -28.65
N ALA A 542 9.52 -33.25 -29.28
CA ALA A 542 9.70 -34.40 -30.20
C ALA A 542 9.54 -35.89 -29.75
N ASP A 543 8.36 -36.44 -30.06
CA ASP A 543 8.10 -37.50 -31.08
C ASP A 543 8.39 -39.03 -30.90
N ALA A 544 7.67 -39.83 -31.71
CA ALA A 544 7.99 -41.12 -32.38
C ALA A 544 8.03 -42.50 -31.66
N THR A 545 6.86 -43.18 -31.67
CA THR A 545 6.64 -44.58 -32.14
C THR A 545 7.40 -45.84 -31.61
N ARG A 546 6.59 -46.78 -31.06
CA ARG A 546 6.41 -48.20 -31.50
C ARG A 546 7.62 -49.19 -31.50
N ARG A 547 7.73 -50.09 -30.49
CA ARG A 547 7.87 -51.57 -30.64
C ARG A 547 7.98 -52.38 -29.32
N HIS A 548 7.31 -53.54 -29.29
CA HIS A 548 7.69 -54.80 -28.58
C HIS A 548 7.84 -54.77 -27.03
N GLN A 549 7.79 -55.88 -26.27
CA GLN A 549 7.54 -57.32 -26.56
C GLN A 549 6.98 -58.03 -25.30
N ARG A 550 6.03 -58.97 -25.47
CA ARG A 550 5.83 -60.22 -24.68
C ARG A 550 4.55 -60.91 -25.17
N SER A 551 4.70 -62.00 -25.91
CA SER A 551 4.67 -63.40 -25.43
C SER A 551 3.24 -63.88 -25.15
N ASP A 552 2.55 -64.42 -26.16
CA ASP A 552 2.66 -65.81 -26.66
C ASP A 552 1.88 -66.80 -25.79
N TRP A 553 0.87 -67.44 -26.38
CA TRP A 553 0.49 -68.86 -26.25
C TRP A 553 -0.63 -69.09 -27.27
N ALA A 554 -0.42 -70.01 -28.22
CA ALA A 554 -1.32 -70.27 -29.34
C ALA A 554 -1.68 -71.76 -29.43
N ASP A 555 -2.73 -72.06 -30.20
CA ASP A 555 -3.10 -73.34 -30.81
C ASP A 555 -2.96 -74.65 -30.01
N TRP A 556 -4.07 -75.38 -29.89
CA TRP A 556 -4.30 -76.45 -30.88
C TRP A 556 -5.74 -76.98 -30.85
N ALA A 557 -6.17 -77.53 -31.99
CA ALA A 557 -7.26 -78.48 -32.11
C ALA A 557 -6.93 -79.45 -33.25
N PRO A 558 -7.21 -80.75 -33.10
CA PRO A 558 -7.45 -81.61 -34.25
C PRO A 558 -8.73 -82.45 -34.12
N GLU A 559 -9.19 -82.95 -35.25
CA GLU A 559 -10.42 -83.70 -35.46
C GLU A 559 -10.29 -85.18 -35.00
N GLN A 560 -11.41 -85.87 -34.73
CA GLN A 560 -11.85 -86.99 -35.59
C GLN A 560 -13.17 -87.70 -35.18
N THR A 561 -13.75 -88.40 -36.17
CA THR A 561 -14.83 -89.42 -36.12
C THR A 561 -16.24 -89.01 -35.67
N PRO A 562 -17.26 -89.07 -36.57
CA PRO A 562 -18.67 -89.16 -36.21
C PRO A 562 -19.11 -90.63 -36.05
N ALA A 563 -19.94 -90.92 -35.04
CA ALA A 563 -20.46 -92.27 -34.79
C ALA A 563 -21.92 -92.43 -35.28
N THR A 564 -22.15 -93.41 -36.16
CA THR A 564 -23.49 -93.80 -36.63
C THR A 564 -24.20 -94.71 -35.63
N PRO A 565 -25.49 -94.50 -35.37
CA PRO A 565 -26.39 -95.64 -35.15
C PRO A 565 -27.61 -95.58 -36.09
N GLY A 566 -27.80 -96.63 -36.89
CA GLY A 566 -28.97 -96.77 -37.77
C GLY A 566 -30.11 -97.54 -37.10
N ARG A 567 -31.35 -97.08 -37.36
CA ARG A 567 -32.64 -97.80 -37.31
C ARG A 567 -32.76 -99.05 -36.41
N ARG A 568 -33.70 -98.97 -35.46
CA ARG A 568 -35.03 -99.63 -35.52
C ARG A 568 -35.99 -98.81 -34.65
N ARG A 569 -37.28 -98.69 -34.97
CA ARG A 569 -38.03 -99.29 -36.08
C ARG A 569 -38.19 -98.30 -37.23
#